data_AF-A0A6G3XRG0-F1
#
_entry.id   AF-A0A6G3XRG0-F1
#
_cell.length_a   1.000
_cell.length_b   1.000
_cell.length_c   1.000
_cell.angle_alpha   90.00
_cell.angle_beta   90.00
_cell.angle_gamma   90.00
#
_symmetry.space_group_name_H-M   'P 1'
#
loop_
_entity.id
_entity.type
_entity.pdbx_description
1 polymer ?
#
loop_
_entity_poly.entity_id
_entity_poly.type
_entity_poly.pdbx_seq_one_letter_code
_entity_poly.pdbx_strand_id
1 'polypeptide(L)'
;MLETVHEVRSHVPHCGITLIAEQPGQVALVKVQESEMVSVISRGARLNQLIGTIRSMQARQQGLRGSERPADGSRPVADLLSQRERDVLRSTATGASVKEIAREFYLAPGTVRNLTSSAIKKLQARNRYDAARI
;
A
#
# COMPACT_ATOMS: atom_id res chain seq x y z
N MET A 1 -7.87 -9.31 -20.63
CA MET A 1 -7.86 -8.29 -19.55
C MET A 1 -9.02 -8.50 -18.59
N LEU A 2 -10.27 -8.55 -19.07
CA LEU A 2 -11.43 -8.92 -18.25
C LEU A 2 -11.30 -10.32 -17.63
N GLU A 3 -10.87 -11.29 -18.44
CA GLU A 3 -10.60 -12.67 -17.99
C GLU A 3 -9.60 -12.71 -16.82
N THR A 4 -8.47 -12.02 -16.94
CA THR A 4 -7.46 -11.91 -15.87
C THR A 4 -8.01 -11.24 -14.61
N VAL A 5 -8.87 -10.21 -14.75
CA VAL A 5 -9.53 -9.58 -13.60
C VAL A 5 -10.47 -10.56 -12.91
N HIS A 6 -11.24 -11.34 -13.69
CA HIS A 6 -12.15 -12.35 -13.17
C HIS A 6 -11.39 -13.46 -12.43
N GLU A 7 -10.29 -13.95 -13.01
CA GLU A 7 -9.40 -14.95 -12.41
C GLU A 7 -8.74 -14.45 -11.11
N VAL A 8 -8.26 -13.21 -11.09
CA VAL A 8 -7.71 -12.63 -9.86
C VAL A 8 -8.80 -12.47 -8.80
N ARG A 9 -10.01 -12.04 -9.19
CA ARG A 9 -11.13 -11.92 -8.25
C ARG A 9 -11.61 -13.26 -7.70
N SER A 10 -11.52 -14.35 -8.46
CA SER A 10 -11.90 -15.68 -7.96
C SER A 10 -10.95 -16.15 -6.85
N HIS A 11 -9.67 -15.77 -6.92
CA HIS A 11 -8.67 -16.13 -5.91
C HIS A 11 -8.57 -15.13 -4.75
N VAL A 12 -8.76 -13.84 -5.01
CA VAL A 12 -8.66 -12.76 -4.02
C VAL A 12 -9.81 -11.76 -4.17
N PRO A 13 -11.05 -12.14 -3.79
CA PRO A 13 -12.26 -11.33 -4.03
C PRO A 13 -12.24 -9.98 -3.31
N HIS A 14 -11.34 -9.84 -2.34
CA HIS A 14 -11.21 -8.67 -1.50
C HIS A 14 -9.95 -7.85 -1.79
N CYS A 15 -9.25 -8.09 -2.88
CA CYS A 15 -8.10 -7.30 -3.31
C CYS A 15 -8.53 -6.29 -4.37
N GLY A 16 -8.07 -5.05 -4.25
CA GLY A 16 -8.41 -3.97 -5.14
C GLY A 16 -7.49 -4.04 -6.34
N ILE A 17 -8.06 -4.08 -7.54
CA ILE A 17 -7.29 -4.34 -8.76
C ILE A 17 -7.08 -3.01 -9.47
N THR A 18 -5.82 -2.65 -9.76
CA THR A 18 -5.49 -1.48 -10.60
C THR A 18 -4.89 -1.95 -11.91
N LEU A 19 -5.60 -1.71 -13.01
CA LEU A 19 -5.13 -1.97 -14.36
C LEU A 19 -4.32 -0.77 -14.87
N ILE A 20 -3.17 -1.04 -15.49
CA ILE A 20 -2.33 -0.04 -16.15
C ILE A 20 -2.43 -0.25 -17.66
N ALA A 21 -2.98 0.72 -18.39
CA ALA A 21 -3.26 0.61 -19.83
C ALA A 21 -2.77 1.83 -20.61
N GLU A 22 -2.43 1.68 -21.89
CA GLU A 22 -2.01 2.84 -22.73
C GLU A 22 -3.14 3.83 -22.98
N GLN A 23 -4.35 3.33 -23.23
CA GLN A 23 -5.55 4.11 -23.56
C GLN A 23 -6.65 3.85 -22.51
N PRO A 24 -6.67 4.57 -21.38
CA PRO A 24 -7.57 4.26 -20.26
C PRO A 24 -9.05 4.51 -20.58
N GLY A 25 -9.38 5.32 -21.60
CA GLY A 25 -10.77 5.65 -21.96
C GLY A 25 -11.60 4.46 -22.46
N GLN A 26 -11.00 3.58 -23.27
CA GLN A 26 -11.68 2.36 -23.74
C GLN A 26 -11.84 1.31 -22.63
N VAL A 27 -10.89 1.28 -21.69
CA VAL A 27 -10.92 0.38 -20.53
C VAL A 27 -11.85 0.90 -19.42
N ALA A 28 -12.06 2.21 -19.35
CA ALA A 28 -12.98 2.82 -18.40
C ALA A 28 -14.45 2.50 -18.69
N LEU A 29 -14.83 2.27 -19.95
CA LEU A 29 -16.17 1.80 -20.31
C LEU A 29 -16.49 0.42 -19.73
N VAL A 30 -15.49 -0.46 -19.68
CA VAL A 30 -15.59 -1.78 -19.04
C VAL A 30 -15.77 -1.66 -17.52
N LYS A 31 -15.20 -0.62 -16.93
CA LYS A 31 -15.14 -0.35 -15.49
C LYS A 31 -16.49 -0.02 -14.85
N VAL A 32 -17.44 0.51 -15.63
CA VAL A 32 -18.76 0.94 -15.13
C VAL A 32 -19.68 -0.26 -14.88
N GLN A 33 -19.37 -1.43 -15.41
CA GLN A 33 -20.25 -2.61 -15.28
C GLN A 33 -19.82 -3.65 -14.23
N GLU A 34 -18.56 -3.68 -13.74
CA GLU A 34 -18.10 -4.88 -13.01
C GLU A 34 -17.72 -4.74 -11.52
N SER A 35 -17.24 -3.60 -10.99
CA SER A 35 -17.04 -3.48 -9.53
C SER A 35 -16.50 -2.13 -9.06
N GLU A 36 -16.92 -1.71 -7.87
CA GLU A 36 -16.31 -0.59 -7.11
C GLU A 36 -14.82 -0.81 -6.73
N MET A 37 -14.31 -2.04 -6.92
CA MET A 37 -12.96 -2.47 -6.54
C MET A 37 -11.95 -2.55 -7.70
N VAL A 38 -12.30 -2.05 -8.89
CA VAL A 38 -11.40 -2.03 -10.05
C VAL A 38 -11.07 -0.59 -10.46
N SER A 39 -9.78 -0.22 -10.44
CA SER A 39 -9.26 1.03 -10.98
C SER A 39 -8.47 0.83 -12.27
N VAL A 40 -8.37 1.89 -13.07
CA VAL A 40 -7.65 1.91 -14.34
C VAL A 40 -6.86 3.20 -14.35
N ILE A 41 -5.60 3.12 -14.73
CA ILE A 41 -4.69 4.25 -14.84
C ILE A 41 -3.90 4.15 -16.15
N SER A 42 -3.53 5.30 -16.73
CA SER A 42 -2.68 5.31 -17.93
C SER A 42 -1.28 4.79 -17.61
N ARG A 43 -0.66 4.05 -18.54
CA ARG A 43 0.77 3.70 -18.48
C ARG A 43 1.66 4.94 -18.37
N GLY A 44 1.26 6.05 -18.98
CA GLY A 44 1.97 7.34 -18.90
C GLY A 44 1.65 8.17 -17.65
N ALA A 45 0.90 7.63 -16.70
CA ALA A 45 0.52 8.38 -15.50
C ALA A 45 1.73 8.71 -14.62
N ARG A 46 1.69 9.89 -14.01
CA ARG A 46 2.74 10.31 -13.06
C ARG A 46 2.70 9.43 -11.81
N LEU A 47 3.86 9.24 -11.16
CA LEU A 47 4.00 8.39 -9.96
C LEU A 47 3.00 8.74 -8.85
N ASN A 48 2.77 10.03 -8.61
CA ASN A 48 1.81 10.56 -7.66
C ASN A 48 0.35 10.19 -8.01
N GLN A 49 0.01 10.06 -9.28
CA GLN A 49 -1.31 9.61 -9.73
C GLN A 49 -1.49 8.09 -9.47
N LEU A 50 -0.45 7.29 -9.68
CA LEU A 50 -0.44 5.87 -9.32
C LEU A 50 -0.59 5.68 -7.81
N ILE A 51 0.22 6.39 -7.03
CA ILE A 51 0.16 6.35 -5.55
C ILE A 51 -1.24 6.77 -5.07
N GLY A 52 -1.80 7.85 -5.63
CA GLY A 52 -3.16 8.29 -5.31
C GLY A 52 -4.19 7.20 -5.60
N THR A 53 -4.11 6.57 -6.76
CA THR A 53 -5.01 5.48 -7.17
C THR A 53 -4.92 4.29 -6.21
N ILE A 54 -3.71 3.84 -5.86
CA ILE A 54 -3.49 2.74 -4.91
C ILE A 54 -4.09 3.08 -3.54
N ARG A 55 -3.86 4.30 -3.03
CA ARG A 55 -4.39 4.73 -1.74
C ARG A 55 -5.92 4.84 -1.74
N SER A 56 -6.51 5.41 -2.78
CA SER A 56 -7.97 5.48 -2.91
C SER A 56 -8.58 4.09 -3.03
N MET A 57 -7.92 3.16 -3.71
CA MET A 57 -8.37 1.76 -3.78
C MET A 57 -8.32 1.11 -2.39
N GLN A 58 -7.20 1.22 -1.68
CA GLN A 58 -7.04 0.73 -0.31
C GLN A 58 -8.11 1.27 0.64
N ALA A 59 -8.40 2.58 0.57
CA ALA A 59 -9.43 3.20 1.40
C ALA A 59 -10.83 2.64 1.12
N ARG A 60 -11.18 2.41 -0.16
CA ARG A 60 -12.44 1.74 -0.54
C ARG A 60 -12.50 0.32 0.03
N GLN A 61 -11.41 -0.44 -0.04
CA GLN A 61 -11.36 -1.79 0.52
C GLN A 61 -11.63 -1.80 2.02
N GLN A 62 -11.06 -0.84 2.76
CA GLN A 62 -11.28 -0.71 4.20
C GLN A 62 -12.73 -0.33 4.53
N GLY A 63 -13.39 0.48 3.69
CA GLY A 63 -14.81 0.77 3.83
C GLY A 63 -15.71 -0.46 3.61
N LEU A 64 -15.38 -1.29 2.62
CA LEU A 64 -16.13 -2.53 2.31
C LEU A 64 -15.86 -3.69 3.28
N ARG A 65 -14.72 -3.67 3.99
CA ARG A 65 -14.33 -4.70 4.97
C ARG A 65 -15.15 -4.72 6.25
N GLY A 66 -16.08 -3.78 6.42
CA GLY A 66 -16.86 -3.69 7.64
C GLY A 66 -16.09 -2.94 8.73
N SER A 67 -16.87 -2.16 9.46
CA SER A 67 -16.48 -1.37 10.61
C SER A 67 -15.87 -2.23 11.73
N GLU A 68 -14.56 -2.42 11.73
CA GLU A 68 -13.78 -2.49 12.98
C GLU A 68 -13.17 -1.11 13.26
N ARG A 69 -14.06 -0.13 13.35
CA ARG A 69 -13.74 1.19 13.85
C ARG A 69 -14.10 1.15 15.34
N PRO A 70 -13.15 1.00 16.27
CA PRO A 70 -13.39 1.53 17.60
C PRO A 70 -13.52 3.04 17.41
N ALA A 71 -14.73 3.53 17.65
CA ALA A 71 -14.98 4.94 17.87
C ALA A 71 -14.35 5.31 19.23
N ASP A 72 -13.03 5.44 19.29
CA ASP A 72 -12.39 6.22 20.33
C ASP A 72 -11.00 6.71 19.89
N GLY A 73 -10.74 7.98 20.18
CA GLY A 73 -9.68 8.82 19.63
C GLY A 73 -8.33 8.64 20.28
N SER A 74 -7.81 7.42 20.41
CA SER A 74 -6.40 7.18 20.69
C SER A 74 -6.01 5.76 20.28
N ARG A 75 -5.58 5.60 19.02
CA ARG A 75 -4.78 4.43 18.64
C ARG A 75 -3.42 4.56 19.33
N PRO A 76 -2.94 3.55 20.06
CA PRO A 76 -1.53 3.46 20.42
C PRO A 76 -0.71 3.67 19.16
N VAL A 77 0.40 4.40 19.25
CA VAL A 77 1.29 4.68 18.10
C VAL A 77 1.70 3.39 17.35
N ALA A 78 1.73 2.25 18.05
CA ALA A 78 1.94 0.92 17.50
C ALA A 78 0.90 0.47 16.44
N ASP A 79 -0.35 0.96 16.52
CA ASP A 79 -1.46 0.63 15.60
C ASP A 79 -1.49 1.52 14.33
N LEU A 80 -0.55 2.46 14.21
CA LEU A 80 -0.39 3.29 13.00
C LEU A 80 0.47 2.60 11.94
N LEU A 81 1.30 1.63 12.35
CA LEU A 81 2.24 0.94 11.48
C LEU A 81 1.67 -0.38 10.94
N SER A 82 1.83 -0.57 9.64
CA SER A 82 1.66 -1.87 9.01
C SER A 82 2.69 -2.87 9.52
N GLN A 83 2.39 -4.17 9.39
CA GLN A 83 3.31 -5.25 9.77
C GLN A 83 4.69 -5.07 9.11
N ARG A 84 4.73 -4.77 7.81
CA ARG A 84 5.98 -4.56 7.08
C ARG A 84 6.78 -3.34 7.55
N GLU A 85 6.11 -2.27 7.96
CA GLU A 85 6.81 -1.11 8.55
C GLU A 85 7.45 -1.50 9.89
N ARG A 86 6.75 -2.26 10.73
CA ARG A 86 7.27 -2.76 12.01
C ARG A 86 8.46 -3.69 11.81
N ASP A 87 8.39 -4.61 10.86
CA ASP A 87 9.49 -5.54 10.57
C ASP A 87 10.74 -4.79 10.09
N VAL A 88 10.58 -3.80 9.19
CA VAL A 88 11.70 -2.94 8.74
C VAL A 88 12.30 -2.11 9.88
N LEU A 89 11.48 -1.57 10.79
CA LEU A 89 11.98 -0.83 11.95
C LEU A 89 12.70 -1.74 12.94
N ARG A 90 12.24 -2.98 13.13
CA ARG A 90 12.91 -3.97 13.99
C ARG A 90 14.32 -4.28 13.50
N SER A 91 14.51 -4.56 12.21
CA SER A 91 15.87 -4.72 11.65
C SER A 91 16.65 -3.41 11.62
N THR A 92 15.99 -2.25 11.55
CA THR A 92 16.69 -0.96 11.70
C THR A 92 17.23 -0.79 13.12
N ALA A 93 16.53 -1.25 14.15
CA ALA A 93 16.96 -1.19 15.55
C ALA A 93 18.25 -2.01 15.81
N THR A 94 18.48 -3.07 15.04
CA THR A 94 19.72 -3.87 15.11
C THR A 94 20.91 -3.23 14.39
N GLY A 95 20.71 -2.08 13.75
CA GLY A 95 21.74 -1.37 12.97
C GLY A 95 21.77 -1.73 11.50
N ALA A 96 20.88 -2.60 11.01
CA ALA A 96 20.91 -3.07 9.62
C ALA A 96 20.77 -1.92 8.60
N SER A 97 21.60 -1.95 7.57
CA SER A 97 21.52 -1.04 6.44
C SER A 97 20.30 -1.32 5.56
N VAL A 98 19.90 -0.35 4.75
CA VAL A 98 18.79 -0.51 3.78
C VAL A 98 19.01 -1.70 2.85
N LYS A 99 20.27 -1.99 2.47
CA LYS A 99 20.60 -3.12 1.59
C LYS A 99 20.47 -4.47 2.29
N GLU A 100 20.83 -4.54 3.57
CA GLU A 100 20.70 -5.76 4.37
C GLU A 100 19.23 -6.08 4.63
N ILE A 101 18.44 -5.09 5.05
CA ILE A 101 16.98 -5.23 5.23
C ILE A 101 16.31 -5.64 3.91
N ALA A 102 16.73 -5.06 2.79
CA ALA A 102 16.22 -5.42 1.47
C ALA A 102 16.48 -6.91 1.13
N ARG A 103 17.66 -7.42 1.48
CA ARG A 103 17.99 -8.85 1.30
C ARG A 103 17.21 -9.75 2.24
N GLU A 104 17.13 -9.38 3.52
CA GLU A 104 16.43 -10.13 4.57
C GLU A 104 14.94 -10.34 4.24
N PHE A 105 14.26 -9.28 3.79
CA PHE A 105 12.82 -9.32 3.50
C PHE A 105 12.48 -9.54 2.02
N TYR A 106 13.47 -9.87 1.17
CA TYR A 106 13.29 -10.03 -0.27
C TYR A 106 12.60 -8.82 -0.95
N LEU A 107 13.03 -7.61 -0.57
CA LEU A 107 12.49 -6.35 -1.07
C LEU A 107 13.50 -5.61 -1.94
N ALA A 108 13.01 -4.78 -2.86
CA ALA A 108 13.87 -3.81 -3.50
C ALA A 108 14.37 -2.76 -2.48
N PRO A 109 15.62 -2.26 -2.58
CA PRO A 109 16.12 -1.21 -1.69
C PRO A 109 15.25 0.05 -1.69
N GLY A 110 14.61 0.38 -2.81
CA GLY A 110 13.64 1.48 -2.90
C GLY A 110 12.41 1.25 -2.03
N THR A 111 11.90 0.01 -1.98
CA THR A 111 10.76 -0.37 -1.14
C THR A 111 11.08 -0.24 0.34
N VAL A 112 12.27 -0.64 0.77
CA VAL A 112 12.70 -0.46 2.17
C VAL A 112 12.75 1.03 2.53
N ARG A 113 13.36 1.89 1.68
CA ARG A 113 13.36 3.35 1.92
C ARG A 113 11.95 3.94 2.00
N ASN A 114 11.02 3.44 1.19
CA ASN A 114 9.63 3.86 1.21
C ASN A 114 8.93 3.44 2.50
N LEU A 115 9.13 2.20 2.95
CA LEU A 115 8.58 1.71 4.22
C LEU A 115 9.16 2.52 5.40
N THR A 116 10.49 2.73 5.43
CA THR A 116 11.15 3.52 6.46
C THR A 116 10.66 4.97 6.48
N SER A 117 10.56 5.64 5.32
CA SER A 117 10.07 7.03 5.26
C SER A 117 8.59 7.17 5.61
N SER A 118 7.76 6.18 5.26
CA SER A 118 6.36 6.10 5.68
C SER A 118 6.26 5.96 7.20
N ALA A 119 7.04 5.06 7.80
CA ALA A 119 7.08 4.86 9.25
C ALA A 119 7.55 6.11 10.00
N ILE A 120 8.64 6.75 9.55
CA ILE A 120 9.12 8.03 10.12
C ILE A 120 8.01 9.08 10.15
N LYS A 121 7.26 9.23 9.05
CA LYS A 121 6.16 10.19 8.97
C LYS A 121 5.02 9.85 9.92
N LYS A 122 4.62 8.57 9.99
CA LYS A 122 3.53 8.10 10.86
C LYS A 122 3.85 8.25 12.34
N LEU A 123 5.11 8.01 12.72
CA LEU A 123 5.60 8.14 14.09
C LEU A 123 6.04 9.57 14.44
N GLN A 124 6.03 10.50 13.47
CA GLN A 124 6.62 11.83 13.60
C GLN A 124 8.07 11.82 14.13
N ALA A 125 8.82 10.79 13.76
CA ALA A 125 10.21 10.63 14.15
C ALA A 125 11.14 11.53 13.34
N ARG A 126 12.34 11.80 13.87
CA ARG A 126 13.34 12.63 13.17
C ARG A 126 14.14 11.86 12.13
N ASN A 127 14.36 10.58 12.36
CA ASN A 127 15.11 9.70 11.46
C ASN A 127 14.75 8.23 11.70
N ARG A 128 15.34 7.32 10.92
CA ARG A 128 15.02 5.89 10.97
C ARG A 128 15.36 5.21 12.30
N TYR A 129 16.39 5.69 13.00
CA TYR A 129 16.79 5.13 14.30
C TYR A 129 15.91 5.67 15.42
N ASP A 130 15.52 6.94 15.35
CA ASP A 130 14.52 7.55 16.23
C ASP A 130 13.18 6.82 16.07
N ALA A 131 12.76 6.57 14.83
CA ALA A 131 11.55 5.80 14.52
C ALA A 131 11.59 4.36 15.06
N ALA A 132 12.75 3.72 15.09
CA ALA A 132 12.89 2.35 15.59
C ALA A 132 12.89 2.25 17.12
N ARG A 133 12.97 3.38 17.85
CA ARG A 133 12.96 3.44 19.32
C ARG A 133 11.59 3.79 19.91
N ILE A 134 10.69 4.36 19.12
CA ILE A 134 9.31 4.72 19.49
C ILE A 134 8.44 3.46 19.47
#